data_AF-A0A7S3H5F6-F1
#
_entry.id   AF-A0A7S3H5F6-F1
#
_cell.length_a   1.000
_cell.length_b   1.000
_cell.length_c   1.000
_cell.angle_alpha   90.00
_cell.angle_beta   90.00
_cell.angle_gamma   90.00
#
_symmetry.space_group_name_H-M   'P 1'
#
loop_
_entity.id
_entity.type
_entity.pdbx_description
1 polymer ?
#
loop_
_entity_poly.entity_id
_entity_poly.type
_entity_poly.pdbx_seq_one_letter_code
_entity_poly.pdbx_strand_id
1 'polypeptide(L)'
;VMLSGPTLFAPLINATCQRAAASLCSQEKQSYTILLILTDGTINDLEATKAALVAASKAPMSVIIIGVGNADFSEMDALDSDKEMLSSCGVVAARDIVQFVSFKEFILKGTAKLAEEVLYEVPSQVLLYMKQNSIKPNPATN
;
A
#
# COMPACT_ATOMS: atom_id res chain seq x y z
N VAL A 1 -27.89 -7.05 -8.33
CA VAL A 1 -26.92 -6.78 -7.23
C VAL A 1 -27.05 -5.31 -6.88
N MET A 2 -27.25 -4.97 -5.61
CA MET A 2 -27.26 -3.57 -5.17
C MET A 2 -25.87 -3.28 -4.62
N LEU A 3 -25.01 -2.72 -5.47
CA LEU A 3 -23.69 -2.25 -5.06
C LEU A 3 -23.89 -0.94 -4.30
N SER A 4 -23.36 -0.86 -3.09
CA SER A 4 -23.39 0.37 -2.28
C SER A 4 -22.13 1.17 -2.54
N GLY A 5 -22.25 2.49 -2.54
CA GLY A 5 -21.14 3.41 -2.29
C GLY A 5 -21.22 3.97 -0.87
N PRO A 6 -20.29 4.86 -0.49
CA PRO A 6 -19.11 5.31 -1.23
C PRO A 6 -17.91 4.33 -1.15
N THR A 7 -16.91 4.53 -2.01
CA THR A 7 -15.62 3.83 -1.98
C THR A 7 -14.68 4.53 -0.99
N LEU A 8 -14.47 3.91 0.18
CA LEU A 8 -13.67 4.47 1.27
C LEU A 8 -12.49 3.56 1.60
N PHE A 9 -11.26 4.07 1.50
CA PHE A 9 -10.05 3.28 1.82
C PHE A 9 -9.52 3.53 3.22
N ALA A 10 -9.74 4.72 3.77
CA ALA A 10 -9.17 5.10 5.07
C ALA A 10 -9.55 4.12 6.20
N PRO A 11 -10.80 3.63 6.33
CA PRO A 11 -11.16 2.66 7.38
C PRO A 11 -10.39 1.35 7.25
N LEU A 12 -10.20 0.85 6.03
CA LEU A 12 -9.51 -0.41 5.75
C LEU A 12 -8.00 -0.29 6.04
N ILE A 13 -7.39 0.82 5.61
CA ILE A 13 -5.97 1.11 5.85
C ILE A 13 -5.72 1.24 7.36
N ASN A 14 -6.56 1.98 8.08
CA ASN A 14 -6.44 2.14 9.53
C ASN A 14 -6.57 0.80 10.28
N ALA A 15 -7.56 -0.02 9.93
CA ALA A 15 -7.74 -1.33 10.55
C ALA A 15 -6.54 -2.27 10.28
N THR A 16 -5.99 -2.22 9.08
CA THR A 16 -4.81 -3.03 8.72
C THR A 16 -3.56 -2.54 9.43
N CYS A 17 -3.37 -1.22 9.52
CA CYS A 17 -2.28 -0.60 10.28
C CYS A 17 -2.30 -1.05 11.75
N GLN A 18 -3.48 -1.03 12.40
CA GLN A 18 -3.62 -1.51 13.77
C GLN A 18 -3.21 -2.98 13.92
N ARG A 19 -3.60 -3.85 12.98
CA ARG A 19 -3.24 -5.27 12.99
C ARG A 19 -1.74 -5.50 12.74
N ALA A 20 -1.16 -4.76 11.79
CA ALA A 20 0.26 -4.83 11.47
C ALA A 20 1.11 -4.36 12.66
N ALA A 21 0.72 -3.26 13.30
CA ALA A 21 1.36 -2.74 14.50
C ALA A 21 1.25 -3.73 15.68
N ALA A 22 0.07 -4.32 15.90
CA ALA A 22 -0.16 -5.30 16.97
C ALA A 22 0.63 -6.61 16.78
N SER A 23 0.99 -6.95 15.54
CA SER A 23 1.78 -8.15 15.25
C SER A 23 3.23 -8.05 15.75
N LEU A 24 3.70 -6.84 16.10
CA LEU A 24 5.05 -6.48 16.56
C LEU A 24 6.15 -7.06 15.67
N CYS A 25 6.60 -6.28 14.69
CA CYS A 25 7.75 -6.66 13.87
C CYS A 25 9.04 -6.32 14.60
N SER A 26 9.77 -7.36 15.03
CA SER A 26 11.04 -7.27 15.76
C SER A 26 12.09 -8.22 15.17
N GLN A 27 13.30 -8.22 15.74
CA GLN A 27 14.35 -9.16 15.33
C GLN A 27 13.93 -10.62 15.52
N GLU A 28 13.23 -10.92 16.62
CA GLU A 28 12.75 -12.25 16.97
C GLU A 28 11.52 -12.67 16.15
N LYS A 29 10.71 -11.70 15.73
CA LYS A 29 9.47 -11.92 14.99
C LYS A 29 9.36 -10.97 13.80
N GLN A 30 9.95 -11.38 12.68
CA GLN A 30 9.92 -10.61 11.43
C GLN A 30 8.60 -10.86 10.71
N SER A 31 7.62 -9.97 10.92
CA SER A 31 6.31 -10.02 10.27
C SER A 31 6.05 -8.72 9.52
N TYR A 32 5.66 -8.82 8.25
CA TYR A 32 5.34 -7.67 7.39
C TYR A 32 4.03 -7.95 6.65
N THR A 33 3.13 -6.97 6.63
CA THR A 33 1.77 -7.12 6.08
C THR A 33 1.65 -6.41 4.73
N ILE A 34 1.07 -7.07 3.73
CA ILE A 34 0.73 -6.42 2.46
C ILE A 34 -0.79 -6.37 2.36
N LEU A 35 -1.35 -5.16 2.30
CA LEU A 35 -2.77 -4.93 2.06
C LEU A 35 -3.01 -4.81 0.56
N LEU A 36 -3.74 -5.75 -0.03
CA LEU A 36 -4.19 -5.66 -1.42
C LEU A 36 -5.63 -5.15 -1.49
N ILE A 37 -5.85 -4.01 -2.14
CA ILE A 37 -7.16 -3.40 -2.39
C ILE A 37 -7.49 -3.57 -3.87
N LEU A 38 -8.63 -4.19 -4.16
CA LEU A 38 -9.20 -4.23 -5.51
C LEU A 38 -10.39 -3.28 -5.57
N THR A 39 -10.43 -2.41 -6.56
CA THR A 39 -11.49 -1.39 -6.70
C THR A 39 -11.86 -1.18 -8.15
N ASP A 40 -13.14 -0.97 -8.44
CA ASP A 40 -13.65 -0.67 -9.79
C ASP A 40 -14.06 0.80 -9.99
N GLY A 41 -13.87 1.64 -8.96
CA GLY A 41 -14.35 3.02 -8.93
C GLY A 41 -13.35 3.99 -8.31
N THR A 42 -13.65 5.28 -8.43
CA THR A 42 -12.84 6.34 -7.84
C THR A 42 -12.91 6.30 -6.31
N ILE A 43 -11.84 6.77 -5.67
CA ILE A 43 -11.79 6.97 -4.23
C ILE A 43 -12.70 8.14 -3.83
N ASN A 44 -13.45 8.01 -2.74
CA ASN A 44 -14.33 9.09 -2.26
C ASN A 44 -13.81 9.77 -0.99
N ASP A 45 -12.72 9.27 -0.40
CA ASP A 45 -12.12 9.77 0.83
C ASP A 45 -10.62 10.06 0.69
N LEU A 46 -10.20 10.67 -0.42
CA LEU A 46 -8.79 10.89 -0.75
C LEU A 46 -7.98 11.51 0.41
N GLU A 47 -8.48 12.57 1.03
CA GLU A 47 -7.77 13.25 2.13
C GLU A 47 -7.67 12.41 3.39
N ALA A 48 -8.74 11.67 3.74
CA ALA A 48 -8.71 10.73 4.87
C ALA A 48 -7.76 9.55 4.58
N THR A 49 -7.70 9.11 3.33
CA THR A 49 -6.82 8.05 2.86
C THR A 49 -5.37 8.48 2.90
N LYS A 50 -5.02 9.69 2.45
CA LYS A 50 -3.68 10.26 2.63
C LYS A 50 -3.28 10.32 4.11
N ALA A 51 -4.17 10.79 4.97
CA ALA A 51 -3.90 10.83 6.42
C ALA A 51 -3.65 9.43 7.00
N ALA A 52 -4.46 8.44 6.60
CA ALA A 52 -4.30 7.05 7.02
C ALA A 52 -2.97 6.44 6.51
N LEU A 53 -2.57 6.73 5.27
CA LEU A 53 -1.32 6.27 4.67
C LEU A 53 -0.10 6.91 5.35
N VAL A 54 -0.14 8.22 5.59
CA VAL A 54 0.92 8.93 6.32
C VAL A 54 1.09 8.33 7.72
N ALA A 55 -0.01 8.04 8.43
CA ALA A 55 0.06 7.36 9.72
C ALA A 55 0.60 5.92 9.60
N ALA A 56 0.15 5.17 8.60
CA ALA A 56 0.56 3.79 8.34
C ALA A 56 2.02 3.65 7.86
N SER A 57 2.64 4.71 7.36
CA SER A 57 4.03 4.69 6.88
C SER A 57 5.04 4.19 7.92
N LYS A 58 4.73 4.30 9.21
CA LYS A 58 5.58 3.83 10.31
C LYS A 58 5.33 2.36 10.71
N ALA A 59 4.24 1.74 10.25
CA ALA A 59 3.89 0.36 10.58
C ALA A 59 4.61 -0.62 9.64
N PRO A 60 4.78 -1.91 9.99
CA PRO A 60 5.33 -2.95 9.12
C PRO A 60 4.33 -3.40 8.05
N MET A 61 3.92 -2.48 7.17
CA MET A 61 2.99 -2.78 6.10
C MET A 61 3.21 -2.00 4.80
N SER A 62 2.73 -2.57 3.70
CA SER A 62 2.57 -1.92 2.39
C SER A 62 1.12 -2.03 1.92
N VAL A 63 0.69 -1.14 1.04
CA VAL A 63 -0.64 -1.10 0.44
C VAL A 63 -0.49 -1.16 -1.07
N ILE A 64 -1.12 -2.14 -1.70
CA ILE A 64 -1.23 -2.27 -3.14
C ILE A 64 -2.68 -1.98 -3.51
N ILE A 65 -2.90 -1.05 -4.43
CA ILE A 65 -4.22 -0.69 -4.95
C ILE A 65 -4.27 -1.08 -6.42
N ILE A 66 -5.20 -1.97 -6.78
CA ILE A 66 -5.43 -2.39 -8.17
C ILE A 66 -6.79 -1.86 -8.62
N GLY A 67 -6.76 -0.95 -9.60
CA GLY A 67 -7.93 -0.44 -10.29
C GLY A 67 -8.38 -1.41 -11.40
N VAL A 68 -9.60 -1.93 -11.32
CA VAL A 68 -10.21 -2.79 -12.33
C VAL A 68 -11.30 -2.05 -13.10
N GLY A 69 -11.52 -2.41 -14.37
CA GLY A 69 -12.52 -1.73 -15.19
C GLY A 69 -12.06 -0.39 -15.77
N ASN A 70 -13.01 0.47 -16.10
CA ASN A 70 -12.80 1.66 -16.93
C ASN A 70 -13.01 2.99 -16.19
N ALA A 71 -12.99 2.98 -14.86
CA ALA A 71 -13.04 4.22 -14.09
C ALA A 71 -11.80 5.11 -14.35
N ASP A 72 -11.96 6.38 -14.00
CA ASP A 72 -10.84 7.31 -13.93
C ASP A 72 -10.06 7.05 -12.63
N PHE A 73 -8.77 6.76 -12.75
CA PHE A 73 -7.89 6.46 -11.62
C PHE A 73 -6.84 7.54 -11.38
N SER A 74 -6.99 8.72 -12.01
CA SER A 74 -6.01 9.82 -11.89
C SER A 74 -5.75 10.26 -10.44
N GLU A 75 -6.75 10.15 -9.56
CA GLU A 75 -6.58 10.44 -8.13
C GLU A 75 -5.77 9.37 -7.38
N MET A 76 -5.73 8.13 -7.88
CA MET A 76 -4.95 7.04 -7.29
C MET A 76 -3.47 7.16 -7.66
N ASP A 77 -3.15 7.71 -8.84
CA ASP A 77 -1.78 8.07 -9.21
C ASP A 77 -1.19 9.13 -8.26
N ALA A 78 -2.04 9.93 -7.60
CA ALA A 78 -1.60 10.90 -6.59
C ALA A 78 -1.33 10.25 -5.22
N LEU A 79 -1.69 8.98 -5.03
CA LEU A 79 -1.37 8.20 -3.83
C LEU A 79 -0.04 7.43 -3.99
N ASP A 80 0.36 7.13 -5.23
CA ASP A 80 1.68 6.61 -5.59
C ASP A 80 2.73 7.71 -5.30
N SER A 81 3.60 7.51 -4.31
CA SER A 81 4.52 8.55 -3.84
C SER A 81 5.83 8.61 -4.64
N ASP A 82 5.86 8.05 -5.85
CA ASP A 82 7.02 7.97 -6.75
C ASP A 82 7.72 9.30 -6.98
N LYS A 83 6.95 10.40 -7.04
CA LYS A 83 7.44 11.74 -7.36
C LYS A 83 7.71 12.55 -6.10
N GLU A 84 6.82 12.47 -5.12
CA GLU A 84 6.87 13.25 -3.90
C GLU A 84 6.31 12.45 -2.73
N MET A 85 6.98 12.53 -1.58
CA MET A 85 6.53 11.84 -0.38
C MET A 85 5.15 12.34 0.06
N LEU A 86 4.24 11.40 0.27
CA LEU A 86 2.88 11.66 0.70
C LEU A 86 2.85 12.52 1.98
N SER A 87 2.05 13.57 1.98
CA SER A 87 1.87 14.45 3.14
C SER A 87 0.41 14.76 3.41
N SER A 88 0.07 14.91 4.68
CA SER A 88 -1.27 15.28 5.13
C SER A 88 -1.16 16.11 6.40
N CYS A 89 -1.88 17.24 6.46
CA CYS A 89 -1.92 18.16 7.60
C CYS A 89 -0.52 18.59 8.11
N GLY A 90 0.45 18.78 7.21
CA GLY A 90 1.82 19.16 7.55
C GLY A 90 2.70 18.03 8.07
N VAL A 91 2.20 16.79 8.11
CA VAL A 91 2.98 15.59 8.42
C VAL A 91 3.33 14.88 7.12
N VAL A 92 4.61 14.58 6.94
CA VAL A 92 5.14 13.83 5.79
C VAL A 92 5.27 12.35 6.18
N ALA A 93 4.96 11.44 5.25
CA ALA A 93 5.14 10.01 5.43
C ALA A 93 6.60 9.65 5.71
N ALA A 94 6.82 8.65 6.58
CA ALA A 94 8.17 8.20 6.96
C ALA A 94 8.88 7.42 5.84
N ARG A 95 8.10 6.87 4.91
CA ARG A 95 8.52 6.08 3.77
C ARG A 95 7.33 5.92 2.83
N ASP A 96 7.63 5.61 1.57
CA ASP A 96 6.61 5.17 0.63
C ASP A 96 6.14 3.76 1.00
N ILE A 97 4.83 3.56 0.90
CA ILE A 97 4.14 2.31 1.22
C ILE A 97 3.05 1.96 0.22
N VAL A 98 2.79 2.80 -0.79
CA VAL A 98 1.70 2.61 -1.75
C VAL A 98 2.29 2.07 -3.05
N GLN A 99 1.54 1.19 -3.72
CA GLN A 99 1.74 0.88 -5.12
C GLN A 99 0.37 0.92 -5.78
N PHE A 100 0.19 1.77 -6.79
CA PHE A 100 -1.00 1.74 -7.63
C PHE A 100 -0.75 0.98 -8.94
N VAL A 101 -1.71 0.15 -9.37
CA VAL A 101 -1.70 -0.49 -10.70
C VAL A 101 -3.07 -0.45 -11.35
N SER A 102 -3.12 0.09 -12.56
CA SER A 102 -4.27 0.08 -13.45
C SER A 102 -4.35 -1.26 -14.20
N PHE A 103 -5.21 -2.19 -13.76
CA PHE A 103 -5.28 -3.55 -14.32
C PHE A 103 -5.56 -3.55 -15.83
N LYS A 104 -6.35 -2.59 -16.32
CA LYS A 104 -6.72 -2.46 -17.75
C LYS A 104 -5.50 -2.34 -18.67
N GLU A 105 -4.38 -1.79 -18.19
CA GLU A 105 -3.15 -1.59 -18.96
C GLU A 105 -2.35 -2.88 -19.17
N PHE A 106 -2.68 -3.93 -18.42
CA PHE A 106 -1.94 -5.19 -18.40
C PHE A 106 -2.75 -6.39 -18.92
N ILE A 107 -4.04 -6.21 -19.23
CA ILE A 107 -4.91 -7.26 -19.80
C ILE A 107 -4.27 -7.90 -21.04
N LEU A 108 -3.65 -7.10 -21.92
CA LEU A 108 -3.02 -7.57 -23.16
C LEU A 108 -1.54 -7.92 -22.99
N LYS A 109 -0.93 -7.59 -21.84
CA LYS A 109 0.51 -7.78 -21.57
C LYS A 109 0.82 -9.12 -20.89
N GLY A 110 -0.21 -9.81 -20.40
CA GLY A 110 -0.09 -11.11 -19.73
C GLY A 110 0.10 -11.01 -18.21
N THR A 111 -0.19 -12.11 -17.52
CA THR A 111 -0.22 -12.17 -16.04
C THR A 111 1.14 -11.97 -15.38
N ALA A 112 2.23 -12.40 -16.03
CA ALA A 112 3.58 -12.25 -15.51
C ALA A 112 3.97 -10.76 -15.37
N LYS A 113 3.66 -9.94 -16.39
CA LYS A 113 3.93 -8.49 -16.35
C LYS A 113 3.07 -7.76 -15.33
N LEU A 114 1.82 -8.19 -15.16
CA LEU A 114 0.98 -7.64 -14.10
C LEU A 114 1.55 -7.95 -12.71
N ALA A 115 2.00 -9.19 -12.48
CA ALA A 115 2.56 -9.58 -11.19
C ALA A 115 3.88 -8.84 -10.90
N GLU A 116 4.71 -8.63 -11.93
CA GLU A 116 5.92 -7.82 -11.85
C GLU A 116 5.60 -6.38 -11.43
N GLU A 117 4.65 -5.72 -12.10
CA GLU A 117 4.24 -4.35 -11.78
C GLU A 117 3.66 -4.23 -10.36
N VAL A 118 2.74 -5.13 -10.02
CA VAL A 118 2.06 -5.15 -8.71
C VAL A 118 3.03 -5.30 -7.54
N LEU A 119 4.13 -6.02 -7.74
CA LEU A 119 5.11 -6.31 -6.70
C LEU A 119 6.38 -5.46 -6.82
N TYR A 120 6.47 -4.56 -7.80
CA TYR A 120 7.70 -3.86 -8.16
C TYR A 120 8.33 -3.14 -6.96
N GLU A 121 7.54 -2.41 -6.18
CA GLU A 121 8.04 -1.62 -5.06
C GLU A 121 8.12 -2.34 -3.72
N VAL A 122 7.34 -3.41 -3.55
CA VAL A 122 7.20 -4.11 -2.26
C VAL A 122 8.56 -4.50 -1.66
N PRO A 123 9.52 -5.09 -2.42
CA PRO A 123 10.84 -5.41 -1.88
C PRO A 123 11.57 -4.20 -1.29
N SER A 124 11.56 -3.07 -1.98
CA SER A 124 12.20 -1.83 -1.54
C SER A 124 11.54 -1.28 -0.28
N GLN A 125 10.21 -1.28 -0.23
CA GLN A 125 9.42 -0.82 0.91
C GLN A 125 9.68 -1.67 2.16
N VAL A 126 9.77 -3.00 2.02
CA VAL A 126 10.13 -3.93 3.11
C VAL A 126 11.54 -3.65 3.62
N LEU A 127 12.52 -3.52 2.71
CA LEU A 127 13.91 -3.26 3.10
C LEU A 127 14.06 -1.92 3.82
N LEU A 128 13.33 -0.89 3.38
CA LEU A 128 13.35 0.42 4.02
C LEU A 128 12.82 0.35 5.45
N TYR A 129 11.69 -0.33 5.67
CA TYR A 129 11.15 -0.54 7.02
C TYR A 129 12.15 -1.28 7.92
N MET A 130 12.72 -2.40 7.45
CA MET A 130 13.63 -3.22 8.25
C MET A 130 14.90 -2.43 8.62
N LYS A 131 15.45 -1.66 7.68
CA LYS A 131 16.60 -0.77 7.93
C LYS A 131 16.28 0.33 8.94
N GLN A 132 15.14 1.01 8.80
CA GLN A 132 14.71 2.07 9.73
C GLN A 132 14.55 1.55 11.16
N ASN A 133 14.13 0.29 11.32
CA ASN A 133 13.92 -0.36 12.62
C ASN A 133 15.12 -1.22 13.08
N SER A 134 16.25 -1.17 12.37
CA SER A 134 17.46 -1.95 12.68
C SER A 134 17.25 -3.47 12.77
N ILE A 135 16.29 -4.00 12.00
CA ILE A 135 15.99 -5.43 11.93
C ILE A 135 16.87 -6.07 10.85
N LYS A 136 17.65 -7.08 11.22
CA LYS A 136 18.55 -7.80 10.31
C LYS A 136 17.93 -9.11 9.85
N PRO A 137 18.17 -9.58 8.61
CA PRO A 137 17.68 -10.87 8.16
C PRO A 137 18.04 -11.99 9.13
N ASN A 138 17.06 -12.84 9.47
CA ASN A 138 17.33 -14.03 10.26
C ASN A 138 18.19 -15.02 9.45
N PRO A 139 18.96 -15.88 10.13
CA PRO A 139 19.66 -16.98 9.47
C PRO A 139 18.69 -17.84 8.66
N ALA A 140 19.17 -18.43 7.57
CA ALA A 140 18.37 -19.37 6.79
C ALA A 140 17.91 -20.52 7.70
N THR A 141 16.61 -20.73 7.81
CA THR A 141 16.05 -21.95 8.39
C THR A 141 16.24 -23.08 7.38
N ASN A 142 17.07 -24.06 7.73
CA ASN A 142 17.22 -25.33 7.00
C ASN A 142 15.95 -26.17 7.07
#